data_AF-A0A378CF64-F1
#
_entry.id   AF-A0A378CF64-F1
#
_cell.length_a   1.000
_cell.length_b   1.000
_cell.length_c   1.000
_cell.angle_alpha   90.00
_cell.angle_beta   90.00
_cell.angle_gamma   90.00
#
_symmetry.space_group_name_H-M   'P 1'
#
loop_
_entity.id
_entity.type
_entity.pdbx_description
1 polymer ?
#
loop_
_entity_poly.entity_id
_entity_poly.type
_entity_poly.pdbx_seq_one_letter_code
_entity_poly.pdbx_strand_id
1 'polypeptide(L)'
;MWAVVHAPRVLLADEVGLGKTIEAGMILHQQLLSGAAERVLIVVPETLQHQWLVEMLRRFNLRFSLFDDERYAEAQHDAYNPFETEQLVICSLDFVRRSKQRLEHLCDAEWDLMVVDEAHHLVWSEEAPSREYQAIEQLAERVPGILLLTATPEQLGMESHFARLRLLDPNRFHDFEQFGRRTAELPSGGRRRRAAAGGQQAER
;
A
#
# COMPACT_ATOMS: atom_id res chain seq x y z
N MET A 1 15.53 -10.07 -23.71
CA MET A 1 15.60 -8.63 -23.36
C MET A 1 14.81 -8.50 -22.08
N TRP A 2 15.46 -8.54 -20.93
CA TRP A 2 14.78 -8.49 -19.63
C TRP A 2 14.40 -7.03 -19.39
N ALA A 3 13.13 -6.69 -19.65
CA ALA A 3 12.61 -5.43 -19.15
C ALA A 3 12.65 -5.53 -17.62
N VAL A 4 13.42 -4.65 -16.98
CA VAL A 4 13.35 -4.50 -15.53
C VAL A 4 11.94 -3.98 -15.24
N VAL A 5 11.04 -4.87 -14.86
CA VAL A 5 9.71 -4.50 -14.38
C VAL A 5 9.94 -3.79 -13.05
N HIS A 6 9.88 -2.46 -13.07
CA HIS A 6 9.97 -1.67 -11.86
C HIS A 6 8.65 -1.79 -11.10
N ALA A 7 8.60 -2.68 -10.12
CA ALA A 7 7.48 -2.81 -9.22
C ALA A 7 7.53 -1.66 -8.18
N PRO A 8 6.59 -0.69 -8.24
CA PRO A 8 6.61 0.46 -7.34
C PRO A 8 6.27 0.04 -5.91
N ARG A 9 7.06 0.50 -4.93
CA ARG A 9 6.75 0.40 -3.49
C ARG A 9 6.63 1.81 -2.94
N VAL A 10 5.40 2.28 -2.77
CA VAL A 10 5.08 3.70 -2.51
C VAL A 10 4.08 3.83 -1.37
N LEU A 11 4.25 4.86 -0.53
CA LEU A 11 3.31 5.30 0.49
C LEU A 11 2.63 6.60 0.03
N LEU A 12 1.32 6.56 -0.18
CA LEU A 12 0.47 7.72 -0.44
C LEU A 12 -0.16 8.19 0.87
N ALA A 13 0.32 9.31 1.39
CA ALA A 13 0.04 9.78 2.75
C ALA A 13 -0.57 11.19 2.76
N ASP A 14 -1.59 11.40 1.93
CA ASP A 14 -2.26 12.69 1.77
C ASP A 14 -3.44 12.86 2.74
N GLU A 15 -3.96 14.09 2.85
CA GLU A 15 -5.19 14.36 3.59
C GLU A 15 -6.38 13.54 3.06
N VAL A 16 -7.36 13.31 3.93
CA VAL A 16 -8.60 12.61 3.56
C VAL A 16 -9.32 13.41 2.47
N GLY A 17 -9.72 12.73 1.39
CA GLY A 17 -10.45 13.35 0.29
C GLY A 17 -9.58 13.96 -0.83
N LEU A 18 -8.24 13.93 -0.73
CA LEU A 18 -7.35 14.43 -1.80
C LEU A 18 -7.22 13.52 -3.03
N GLY A 19 -7.93 12.38 -3.06
CA GLY A 19 -7.99 11.54 -4.26
C GLY A 19 -6.96 10.41 -4.33
N LYS A 20 -6.42 9.96 -3.18
CA LYS A 20 -5.50 8.80 -3.12
C LYS A 20 -6.01 7.57 -3.89
N THR A 21 -7.32 7.29 -3.83
CA THR A 21 -7.95 6.20 -4.60
C THR A 21 -7.82 6.39 -6.12
N ILE A 22 -7.92 7.64 -6.60
CA ILE A 22 -7.74 7.99 -8.01
C ILE A 22 -6.28 7.84 -8.42
N GLU A 23 -5.35 8.33 -7.60
CA GLU A 23 -3.91 8.19 -7.86
C GLU A 23 -3.48 6.73 -7.90
N ALA A 24 -3.93 5.93 -6.93
CA ALA A 24 -3.71 4.49 -6.93
C ALA A 24 -4.32 3.82 -8.16
N GLY A 25 -5.56 4.18 -8.54
CA GLY A 25 -6.19 3.70 -9.77
C GLY A 25 -5.40 4.06 -11.04
N MET A 26 -4.82 5.26 -11.10
CA MET A 26 -3.96 5.67 -12.22
C MET A 26 -2.68 4.82 -12.29
N ILE A 27 -2.04 4.56 -11.14
CA ILE A 27 -0.85 3.69 -11.07
C ILE A 27 -1.22 2.27 -11.51
N LEU A 28 -2.29 1.70 -10.97
CA LEU A 28 -2.76 0.36 -11.33
C LEU A 28 -3.06 0.25 -12.82
N HIS A 29 -3.82 1.20 -13.36
CA HIS A 29 -4.18 1.23 -14.78
C HIS A 29 -2.94 1.32 -15.67
N GLN A 30 -1.93 2.13 -15.31
CA GLN A 30 -0.68 2.23 -16.07
C GLN A 30 0.12 0.92 -16.04
N GLN A 31 0.20 0.26 -14.87
CA GLN A 31 0.92 -1.00 -14.71
C GLN A 31 0.27 -2.14 -15.51
N LEU A 32 -1.06 -2.24 -15.45
CA LEU A 32 -1.84 -3.18 -16.25
C LEU A 32 -1.72 -2.90 -17.75
N LEU A 33 -1.83 -1.64 -18.17
CA LEU A 33 -1.76 -1.24 -19.59
C LEU A 33 -0.37 -1.49 -20.20
N SER A 34 0.69 -1.35 -19.41
CA SER A 34 2.06 -1.62 -19.84
C SER A 34 2.46 -3.10 -19.80
N GLY A 35 1.59 -3.98 -19.27
CA GLY A 35 1.90 -5.40 -19.05
C GLY A 35 2.96 -5.62 -17.96
N ALA A 36 3.21 -4.61 -17.12
CA ALA A 36 4.13 -4.69 -16.00
C ALA A 36 3.51 -5.37 -14.78
N ALA A 37 2.17 -5.45 -14.73
CA ALA A 37 1.41 -6.26 -13.80
C ALA A 37 0.24 -6.90 -14.56
N GLU A 38 -0.11 -8.12 -14.16
CA GLU A 38 -1.30 -8.84 -14.61
C GLU A 38 -2.22 -9.13 -13.43
N ARG A 39 -1.63 -9.39 -12.26
CA ARG A 39 -2.34 -9.77 -11.03
C ARG A 39 -2.27 -8.66 -9.98
N VAL A 40 -3.43 -8.14 -9.60
CA VAL A 40 -3.57 -7.04 -8.64
C VAL A 40 -4.48 -7.43 -7.50
N LEU A 41 -3.97 -7.26 -6.28
CA LEU A 41 -4.71 -7.39 -5.04
C LEU A 41 -4.99 -6.01 -4.43
N ILE A 42 -6.23 -5.76 -4.03
CA ILE A 42 -6.62 -4.57 -3.28
C ILE A 42 -7.20 -5.02 -1.94
N VAL A 43 -6.50 -4.70 -0.85
CA VAL A 43 -6.93 -4.95 0.52
C VAL A 43 -7.47 -3.66 1.11
N VAL A 44 -8.77 -3.64 1.41
CA VAL A 44 -9.49 -2.45 1.91
C VAL A 44 -10.43 -2.84 3.04
N PRO A 45 -10.79 -1.94 3.97
CA PRO A 45 -11.88 -2.18 4.91
C PRO A 45 -13.17 -2.61 4.20
N GLU A 46 -13.99 -3.47 4.83
CA GLU A 46 -15.25 -3.98 4.24
C GLU A 46 -16.17 -2.84 3.77
N THR A 47 -16.20 -1.73 4.52
CA THR A 47 -17.00 -0.54 4.22
C THR A 47 -16.59 0.18 2.93
N LEU A 48 -15.35 0.00 2.45
CA LEU A 48 -14.80 0.68 1.28
C LEU A 48 -14.75 -0.21 0.02
N GLN A 49 -14.98 -1.52 0.14
CA GLN A 49 -14.89 -2.47 -0.98
C GLN A 49 -15.75 -2.07 -2.18
N HIS A 50 -17.02 -1.73 -1.95
CA HIS A 50 -17.93 -1.32 -3.02
C HIS A 50 -17.52 0.00 -3.66
N GLN A 51 -16.99 0.94 -2.87
CA GLN A 51 -16.48 2.20 -3.42
C GLN A 51 -15.31 1.94 -4.37
N TRP A 52 -14.33 1.14 -3.94
CA TRP A 52 -13.19 0.75 -4.77
C TRP A 52 -13.65 0.03 -6.05
N LEU A 53 -14.54 -0.96 -5.94
CA LEU A 53 -15.07 -1.69 -7.09
C LEU A 53 -15.73 -0.75 -8.11
N VAL A 54 -16.56 0.18 -7.65
CA VAL A 54 -17.25 1.16 -8.51
C VAL A 54 -16.27 2.15 -9.13
N GLU A 55 -15.31 2.66 -8.38
CA GLU A 55 -14.31 3.61 -8.89
C GLU A 55 -13.39 2.96 -9.92
N MET A 56 -12.88 1.76 -9.64
CA MET A 56 -12.04 1.00 -10.57
C MET A 56 -12.78 0.69 -11.88
N LEU A 57 -14.04 0.27 -11.78
CA LEU A 57 -14.85 -0.02 -12.97
C LEU A 57 -15.21 1.24 -13.76
N ARG A 58 -15.72 2.29 -13.10
CA ARG A 58 -16.26 3.46 -13.81
C ARG A 58 -15.20 4.41 -14.33
N ARG A 59 -14.08 4.56 -13.62
CA ARG A 59 -13.04 5.54 -13.96
C ARG A 59 -11.90 4.93 -14.75
N PHE A 60 -11.58 3.66 -14.50
CA PHE A 60 -10.43 2.98 -15.09
C PHE A 60 -10.82 1.76 -15.95
N ASN A 61 -12.12 1.42 -16.02
CA ASN A 61 -12.62 0.24 -16.73
C ASN A 61 -11.97 -1.08 -16.27
N LEU A 62 -11.54 -1.14 -15.01
CA LEU A 62 -10.95 -2.32 -14.37
C LEU A 62 -12.04 -3.09 -13.62
N ARG A 63 -12.26 -4.34 -14.01
CA ARG A 63 -13.25 -5.22 -13.40
C ARG A 63 -12.59 -6.04 -12.30
N PHE A 64 -12.70 -5.57 -11.07
CA PHE A 64 -12.28 -6.33 -9.90
C PHE A 64 -13.37 -7.30 -9.46
N SER A 65 -12.94 -8.46 -8.98
CA SER A 65 -13.79 -9.46 -8.36
C SER A 65 -13.72 -9.31 -6.84
N LEU A 66 -14.87 -9.17 -6.20
CA LEU A 66 -14.97 -9.08 -4.75
C LEU A 66 -14.88 -10.48 -4.14
N PHE A 67 -13.94 -10.70 -3.23
CA PHE A 67 -13.79 -11.96 -2.51
C PHE A 67 -14.30 -11.82 -1.08
N ASP A 68 -15.42 -12.49 -0.83
CA ASP A 68 -16.01 -12.71 0.49
C ASP A 68 -16.08 -14.21 0.81
N ASP A 69 -16.73 -14.56 1.92
CA ASP A 69 -16.86 -15.95 2.37
C ASP A 69 -17.58 -16.85 1.34
N GLU A 70 -18.57 -16.33 0.63
CA GLU A 70 -19.35 -17.08 -0.37
C GLU A 70 -18.52 -17.30 -1.64
N ARG A 71 -17.96 -16.23 -2.22
CA ARG A 71 -17.12 -16.31 -3.42
C ARG A 71 -15.91 -17.22 -3.22
N TYR A 72 -15.30 -17.18 -2.04
CA TYR A 72 -14.18 -18.05 -1.70
C TYR A 72 -14.58 -19.53 -1.64
N ALA A 73 -15.73 -19.85 -1.03
CA ALA A 73 -16.22 -21.22 -0.96
C ALA A 73 -16.58 -21.77 -2.35
N GLU A 74 -17.17 -20.96 -3.22
CA GLU A 74 -17.43 -21.33 -4.61
C GLU A 74 -16.12 -21.62 -5.36
N ALA A 75 -15.16 -20.70 -5.32
CA ALA A 75 -13.90 -20.83 -6.05
C ALA A 75 -13.00 -21.98 -5.55
N GLN A 76 -13.20 -22.47 -4.32
CA GLN A 76 -12.55 -23.69 -3.83
C GLN A 76 -12.94 -24.96 -4.61
N HIS A 77 -14.08 -24.94 -5.30
CA HIS A 77 -14.48 -26.06 -6.16
C HIS A 77 -13.82 -26.00 -7.54
N ASP A 78 -13.43 -24.80 -7.99
CA ASP A 78 -12.92 -24.57 -9.35
C ASP A 78 -11.38 -24.65 -9.42
N ALA A 79 -10.69 -24.31 -8.34
CA ALA A 79 -9.22 -24.31 -8.28
C ALA A 79 -8.70 -24.73 -6.90
N TYR A 80 -7.45 -25.21 -6.88
CA TYR A 80 -6.75 -25.49 -5.61
C TYR A 80 -6.57 -24.21 -4.79
N ASN A 81 -6.14 -23.13 -5.44
CA ASN A 81 -6.07 -21.79 -4.86
C ASN A 81 -7.22 -20.94 -5.40
N PRO A 82 -8.23 -20.59 -4.59
CA PRO A 82 -9.38 -19.80 -5.01
C PRO A 82 -9.02 -18.45 -5.62
N PHE A 83 -7.92 -17.83 -5.17
CA PHE A 83 -7.49 -16.52 -5.64
C PHE A 83 -6.82 -16.54 -7.02
N GLU A 84 -6.49 -17.71 -7.56
CA GLU A 84 -5.97 -17.86 -8.93
C GLU A 84 -7.07 -17.84 -10.00
N THR A 85 -8.34 -18.01 -9.59
CA THR A 85 -9.51 -17.96 -10.50
C THR A 85 -9.72 -16.58 -11.12
N GLU A 86 -9.20 -15.52 -10.48
CA GLU A 86 -9.38 -14.13 -10.87
C GLU A 86 -8.02 -13.42 -10.87
N GLN A 87 -7.84 -12.44 -11.76
CA GLN A 87 -6.59 -11.67 -11.86
C GLN A 87 -6.62 -10.37 -11.04
N LEU A 88 -7.82 -9.79 -10.86
CA LEU A 88 -8.02 -8.53 -10.16
C LEU A 88 -8.96 -8.78 -8.97
N VAL A 89 -8.43 -8.73 -7.75
CA VAL A 89 -9.17 -9.10 -6.54
C VAL A 89 -9.25 -7.94 -5.54
N ILE A 90 -10.44 -7.73 -4.98
CA ILE A 90 -10.67 -6.88 -3.81
C ILE A 90 -11.10 -7.78 -2.65
N CYS A 91 -10.49 -7.62 -1.48
CA CYS A 91 -10.92 -8.32 -0.26
C CYS A 91 -10.69 -7.46 1.00
N SER A 92 -11.31 -7.86 2.12
CA SER A 92 -11.04 -7.22 3.42
C SER A 92 -9.97 -7.96 4.20
N LEU A 93 -9.24 -7.24 5.02
CA LEU A 93 -8.25 -7.83 5.92
C LEU A 93 -8.91 -8.77 6.94
N ASP A 94 -10.12 -8.45 7.39
CA ASP A 94 -10.91 -9.30 8.29
C ASP A 94 -11.31 -10.62 7.62
N PHE A 95 -11.73 -10.59 6.36
CA PHE A 95 -12.03 -11.80 5.58
C PHE A 95 -10.82 -12.74 5.48
N VAL A 96 -9.64 -12.20 5.18
CA VAL A 96 -8.40 -12.98 5.03
C VAL A 96 -7.96 -13.57 6.37
N ARG A 97 -8.09 -12.82 7.46
CA ARG A 97 -7.62 -13.24 8.80
C ARG A 97 -8.49 -14.28 9.48
N ARG A 98 -9.74 -14.48 9.03
CA ARG A 98 -10.64 -15.51 9.58
C ARG A 98 -10.11 -16.94 9.42
N SER A 99 -9.21 -17.18 8.46
CA SER A 99 -8.63 -18.49 8.21
C SER A 99 -7.16 -18.39 7.82
N LYS A 100 -6.31 -19.14 8.52
CA LYS A 100 -4.88 -19.23 8.16
C LYS A 100 -4.69 -19.74 6.73
N GLN A 101 -5.51 -20.70 6.31
CA GLN A 101 -5.46 -21.24 4.95
C GLN A 101 -5.77 -20.17 3.90
N ARG A 102 -6.70 -19.24 4.18
CA ARG A 102 -6.99 -18.13 3.25
C ARG A 102 -5.79 -17.22 3.08
N LEU A 103 -5.13 -16.86 4.19
CA LEU A 103 -3.92 -16.05 4.12
C LEU A 103 -2.80 -16.76 3.36
N GLU A 104 -2.59 -18.06 3.59
CA GLU A 104 -1.61 -18.88 2.86
C GLU A 104 -1.92 -18.89 1.35
N HIS A 105 -3.16 -19.21 0.95
CA HIS A 105 -3.60 -19.14 -0.44
C HIS A 105 -3.41 -17.75 -1.07
N LEU A 106 -3.69 -16.68 -0.31
CA LEU A 106 -3.53 -15.31 -0.79
C LEU A 106 -2.06 -14.95 -1.01
N CYS A 107 -1.17 -15.39 -0.13
CA CYS A 107 0.29 -15.21 -0.26
C CYS A 107 0.86 -15.99 -1.46
N ASP A 108 0.32 -17.17 -1.73
CA ASP A 108 0.79 -18.05 -2.80
C ASP A 108 0.17 -17.72 -4.18
N ALA A 109 -0.76 -16.77 -4.26
CA ALA A 109 -1.46 -16.40 -5.50
C ALA A 109 -0.67 -15.48 -6.45
N GLU A 110 0.64 -15.37 -6.26
CA GLU A 110 1.61 -14.68 -7.16
C GLU A 110 1.16 -13.29 -7.66
N TRP A 111 0.84 -12.39 -6.73
CA TRP A 111 0.46 -11.01 -7.10
C TRP A 111 1.66 -10.19 -7.56
N ASP A 112 1.48 -9.38 -8.61
CA ASP A 112 2.47 -8.40 -9.06
C ASP A 112 2.40 -7.12 -8.23
N LEU A 113 1.17 -6.72 -7.89
CA LEU A 113 0.85 -5.49 -7.17
C LEU A 113 -0.17 -5.72 -6.07
N MET A 114 0.09 -5.14 -4.90
CA MET A 114 -0.85 -5.05 -3.80
C MET A 114 -1.11 -3.60 -3.43
N VAL A 115 -2.38 -3.25 -3.25
CA VAL A 115 -2.82 -1.98 -2.67
C VAL A 115 -3.38 -2.25 -1.29
N VAL A 116 -2.97 -1.48 -0.30
CA VAL A 116 -3.55 -1.53 1.05
C VAL A 116 -4.08 -0.16 1.40
N ASP A 117 -5.39 -0.02 1.50
CA ASP A 117 -6.04 1.23 1.91
C ASP A 117 -6.25 1.29 3.42
N GLU A 118 -6.33 2.51 3.93
CA GLU A 118 -6.37 2.82 5.35
C GLU A 118 -5.26 2.12 6.16
N ALA A 119 -4.04 2.13 5.62
CA ALA A 119 -2.86 1.54 6.24
C ALA A 119 -2.51 2.15 7.61
N HIS A 120 -3.17 3.25 8.02
CA HIS A 120 -3.08 3.78 9.38
C HIS A 120 -3.70 2.85 10.44
N HIS A 121 -4.57 1.90 10.07
CA HIS A 121 -5.09 0.87 10.97
C HIS A 121 -4.08 -0.25 11.27
N LEU A 122 -2.97 -0.33 10.52
CA LEU A 122 -1.92 -1.32 10.75
C LEU A 122 -1.04 -0.89 11.93
N VAL A 123 -1.47 -1.25 13.14
CA VAL A 123 -0.73 -0.96 14.36
C VAL A 123 0.44 -1.92 14.50
N TRP A 124 1.63 -1.37 14.69
CA TRP A 124 2.86 -2.12 14.92
C TRP A 124 3.47 -1.69 16.26
N SER A 125 4.00 -2.66 16.98
CA SER A 125 4.92 -2.44 18.09
C SER A 125 6.02 -3.50 18.01
N GLU A 126 7.21 -3.19 18.53
CA GLU A 126 8.36 -4.11 18.48
C GLU A 126 8.08 -5.42 19.24
N GLU A 127 7.35 -5.32 20.36
CA GLU A 127 7.06 -6.47 21.23
C GLU A 127 5.80 -7.24 20.82
N ALA A 128 4.80 -6.57 20.21
CA ALA A 128 3.51 -7.15 19.89
C ALA A 128 2.87 -6.47 18.65
N PRO A 129 3.30 -6.79 17.43
CA PRO A 129 2.65 -6.29 16.23
C PRO A 129 1.22 -6.84 16.12
N SER A 130 0.31 -6.03 15.56
CA SER A 130 -1.08 -6.48 15.34
C SER A 130 -1.13 -7.63 14.34
N ARG A 131 -2.14 -8.49 14.46
CA ARG A 131 -2.35 -9.60 13.51
C ARG A 131 -2.64 -9.08 12.09
N GLU A 132 -3.24 -7.90 12.00
CA GLU A 132 -3.48 -7.13 10.78
C GLU A 132 -2.15 -6.80 10.10
N TYR A 133 -1.22 -6.20 10.86
CA TYR A 133 0.11 -5.89 10.37
C TYR A 133 0.86 -7.16 9.93
N GLN A 134 0.85 -8.22 10.75
CA GLN A 134 1.52 -9.49 10.43
C GLN A 134 1.00 -10.15 9.14
N ALA A 135 -0.29 -10.03 8.85
CA ALA A 135 -0.88 -10.57 7.63
C ALA A 135 -0.40 -9.76 6.40
N ILE A 136 -0.39 -8.43 6.48
CA ILE A 136 0.13 -7.57 5.41
C ILE A 136 1.64 -7.73 5.25
N GLU A 137 2.40 -7.92 6.33
CA GLU A 137 3.85 -8.16 6.28
C GLU A 137 4.17 -9.46 5.53
N GLN A 138 3.47 -10.55 5.83
CA GLN A 138 3.62 -11.82 5.08
C GLN A 138 3.30 -11.68 3.60
N LEU A 139 2.26 -10.92 3.23
CA LEU A 139 1.97 -10.61 1.83
C LEU A 139 3.08 -9.74 1.22
N ALA A 140 3.54 -8.72 1.93
CA ALA A 140 4.52 -7.76 1.45
C ALA A 140 5.90 -8.37 1.15
N GLU A 141 6.24 -9.51 1.77
CA GLU A 141 7.43 -10.32 1.48
C GLU A 141 7.34 -11.05 0.13
N ARG A 142 6.12 -11.37 -0.33
CA ARG A 142 5.87 -12.14 -1.56
C ARG A 142 5.52 -11.24 -2.75
N VAL A 143 4.82 -10.14 -2.49
CA VAL A 143 4.35 -9.23 -3.54
C VAL A 143 5.45 -8.22 -3.90
N PRO A 144 5.87 -8.12 -5.17
CA PRO A 144 6.91 -7.19 -5.60
C PRO A 144 6.51 -5.71 -5.43
N GLY A 145 5.33 -5.32 -5.93
CA GLY A 145 4.86 -3.94 -5.92
C GLY A 145 3.82 -3.69 -4.83
N ILE A 146 3.97 -2.60 -4.08
CA ILE A 146 3.07 -2.27 -2.97
C ILE A 146 2.70 -0.79 -2.99
N LEU A 147 1.41 -0.50 -2.96
CA LEU A 147 0.87 0.83 -2.76
C LEU A 147 0.17 0.87 -1.40
N LEU A 148 0.77 1.57 -0.44
CA LEU A 148 0.13 1.81 0.85
C LEU A 148 -0.58 3.15 0.79
N LEU A 149 -1.89 3.15 1.00
CA LEU A 149 -2.71 4.35 1.08
C LEU A 149 -3.08 4.58 2.53
N THR A 150 -2.82 5.78 3.00
CA THR A 150 -3.14 6.17 4.36
C THR A 150 -3.57 7.61 4.36
N ALA A 151 -4.58 7.95 5.16
CA ALA A 151 -4.67 9.32 5.62
C ALA A 151 -3.37 9.69 6.36
N THR A 152 -3.02 10.98 6.39
CA THR A 152 -2.05 11.54 7.34
C THR A 152 -2.80 12.02 8.58
N PRO A 153 -2.98 11.21 9.64
CA PRO A 153 -3.23 11.81 10.95
C PRO A 153 -1.86 12.31 11.39
N GLU A 154 -1.67 13.62 11.48
CA GLU A 154 -0.44 14.24 11.98
C GLU A 154 -0.05 13.84 13.44
N GLN A 155 -0.63 12.77 13.99
CA GLN A 155 -0.55 12.33 15.38
C GLN A 155 -0.14 10.86 15.58
N LEU A 156 0.15 10.09 14.52
CA LEU A 156 0.40 8.64 14.64
C LEU A 156 1.74 8.23 15.29
N GLY A 157 2.61 9.17 15.63
CA GLY A 157 3.92 8.89 16.22
C GLY A 157 4.91 8.27 15.22
N MET A 158 6.21 8.28 15.58
CA MET A 158 7.27 7.79 14.70
C MET A 158 7.18 6.28 14.44
N GLU A 159 6.70 5.50 15.41
CA GLU A 159 6.57 4.04 15.33
C GLU A 159 5.62 3.60 14.20
N SER A 160 4.44 4.23 14.11
CA SER A 160 3.47 3.93 13.06
C SER A 160 3.97 4.31 11.66
N HIS A 161 4.75 5.39 11.54
CA HIS A 161 5.36 5.74 10.25
C HIS A 161 6.46 4.75 9.86
N PHE A 162 7.32 4.38 10.81
CA PHE A 162 8.35 3.37 10.62
C PHE A 162 7.79 2.02 10.19
N ALA A 163 6.71 1.56 10.82
CA ALA A 163 6.04 0.31 10.49
C ALA A 163 5.62 0.23 9.01
N ARG A 164 5.05 1.31 8.47
CA ARG A 164 4.66 1.38 7.05
C ARG A 164 5.88 1.43 6.12
N LEU A 165 6.94 2.14 6.51
CA LEU A 165 8.19 2.14 5.75
C LEU A 165 8.87 0.76 5.75
N ARG A 166 8.78 0.02 6.85
CA ARG A 166 9.27 -1.36 6.95
C ARG A 166 8.54 -2.30 6.00
N LEU A 167 7.22 -2.16 5.84
CA LEU A 167 6.47 -2.93 4.83
C LEU A 167 6.95 -2.64 3.40
N LEU A 168 7.36 -1.39 3.12
CA LEU A 168 7.87 -1.01 1.80
C LEU A 168 9.30 -1.47 1.55
N ASP A 169 10.18 -1.43 2.55
CA ASP A 169 11.56 -1.89 2.41
C ASP A 169 12.10 -2.40 3.75
N PRO A 170 11.90 -3.70 4.05
CA PRO A 170 12.31 -4.26 5.33
C PRO A 170 13.83 -4.26 5.51
N ASN A 171 14.61 -4.31 4.41
CA ASN A 171 16.07 -4.26 4.46
C ASN A 171 16.58 -2.87 4.84
N ARG A 172 15.93 -1.81 4.32
CA ARG A 172 16.31 -0.43 4.62
C ARG A 172 15.79 0.06 5.96
N PHE A 173 14.62 -0.43 6.39
CA PHE A 173 13.93 0.01 7.61
C PHE A 173 13.76 -1.17 8.59
N HIS A 174 14.88 -1.75 9.03
CA HIS A 174 14.91 -2.89 9.96
C HIS A 174 15.01 -2.47 11.44
N ASP A 175 15.56 -1.29 11.73
CA ASP A 175 15.88 -0.81 13.09
C ASP A 175 15.22 0.55 13.38
N PHE A 176 14.32 0.55 14.36
CA PHE A 176 13.57 1.74 14.77
C PHE A 176 14.44 2.78 15.48
N GLU A 177 15.39 2.36 16.32
CA GLU A 177 16.30 3.27 17.00
C GLU A 177 17.21 4.01 15.99
N GLN A 178 17.73 3.29 15.00
CA GLN A 178 18.53 3.89 13.93
C GLN A 178 17.70 4.85 13.08
N PHE A 179 16.43 4.51 12.82
CA PHE A 179 15.51 5.41 12.14
C PHE A 179 15.32 6.70 12.94
N GLY A 180 15.01 6.60 14.24
CA GLY A 180 14.82 7.73 15.14
C GLY A 180 16.05 8.65 15.23
N ARG A 181 17.27 8.08 15.23
CA ARG A 181 18.51 8.87 15.19
C ARG A 181 18.66 9.64 13.87
N ARG A 182 18.38 9.01 12.73
CA ARG A 182 18.45 9.68 11.41
C ARG A 182 17.40 10.78 11.23
N THR A 183 16.18 10.60 11.72
CA THR A 183 15.15 11.66 11.70
C THR A 183 15.45 12.79 12.67
N ALA A 184 16.09 12.52 13.80
CA ALA A 184 16.57 13.54 14.73
C ALA A 184 17.77 14.35 14.17
N GLU A 185 18.59 13.75 13.32
CA GLU A 185 19.74 14.41 12.66
C GLU A 185 19.33 15.28 11.45
N LEU A 186 18.13 15.11 10.90
CA LEU A 186 17.59 16.00 9.88
C LEU A 186 17.25 17.35 10.53
N PRO A 187 17.94 18.46 10.16
CA PRO A 187 17.64 19.75 10.75
C PRO A 187 16.22 20.13 10.36
N SER A 188 15.40 20.41 11.38
CA SER A 188 14.01 20.84 11.25
C SER A 188 13.96 22.02 10.28
N GLY A 189 13.58 21.75 9.02
CA GLY A 189 13.62 22.68 7.90
C GLY A 189 12.52 23.74 7.96
N GLY A 190 12.29 24.35 9.11
CA GLY A 190 11.49 25.54 9.28
C GLY A 190 12.35 26.79 9.13
N ARG A 191 12.74 27.17 7.91
CA ARG A 191 13.20 28.54 7.63
C ARG A 191 12.48 29.10 6.42
N ARG A 192 11.45 29.90 6.72
CA ARG A 192 10.92 30.97 5.84
C ARG A 192 12.11 31.74 5.23
N ARG A 193 12.34 31.57 3.94
CA ARG A 193 13.18 32.49 3.17
C ARG A 193 12.40 33.80 2.97
N ARG A 194 12.65 34.79 3.82
CA ARG A 194 12.49 36.19 3.43
C ARG A 194 13.62 36.51 2.45
N ALA A 195 13.27 36.76 1.20
CA ALA A 195 14.19 37.28 0.21
C ALA A 195 14.66 38.68 0.66
N ALA A 196 15.92 38.79 1.08
CA ALA A 196 16.65 40.05 1.06
C ALA A 196 17.26 40.17 -0.34
N ALA A 197 16.61 40.96 -1.20
CA ALA A 197 17.24 41.43 -2.42
C ALA A 197 18.30 42.47 -2.01
N GLY A 198 19.57 42.11 -2.21
CA GLY A 198 20.69 43.03 -2.11
C GLY A 198 20.74 43.98 -3.32
N GLY A 199 21.30 45.15 -3.08
CA GLY A 199 21.71 46.09 -4.11
C GLY A 199 22.75 47.05 -3.52
N GLN A 200 24.02 46.64 -3.57
CA GLN A 200 25.17 47.51 -3.30
C GLN A 200 25.71 48.04 -4.63
N GLN A 201 25.86 49.37 -4.68
CA GLN A 201 26.92 50.18 -5.33
C GLN A 201 27.04 50.27 -6.88
N ALA A 202 27.00 51.52 -7.35
CA ALA A 202 27.97 52.14 -8.28
C ALA A 202 27.74 53.68 -8.22
N GLU A 203 28.58 54.47 -7.55
CA GLU A 203 29.70 55.24 -8.15
C GLU A 203 29.30 56.09 -9.38
N ARG A 204 28.93 57.36 -9.14
CA ARG A 204 29.59 58.60 -9.61
C ARG A 204 28.80 59.83 -9.20
#